data_AF-A0A151SP53-F1
#
_entry.id   AF-A0A151SP53-F1
#
_cell.length_a   1.000
_cell.length_b   1.000
_cell.length_c   1.000
_cell.angle_alpha   90.00
_cell.angle_beta   90.00
_cell.angle_gamma   90.00
#
_symmetry.space_group_name_H-M   'P 1'
#
loop_
_entity.id
_entity.type
_entity.pdbx_description
1 polymer ?
#
loop_
_entity_poly.entity_id
_entity_poly.type
_entity_poly.pdbx_seq_one_letter_code
_entity_poly.pdbx_strand_id
1 'polypeptide(L)'
;MKHYADTKRRDMSYDVGDLVYVRLRPYRQQSLSDSTYHKLSKRFYGPYKILARIGTVAYQLDLPAESKIHPVFHCSLLKRHHGPAPDTNPIPLEAFNHQPIIRPLAILATRLDN
;
A
#
# COMPACT_ATOMS: atom_id res chain seq x y z
N MET A 1 -26.66 -25.90 -13.74
CA MET A 1 -25.29 -25.72 -13.23
C MET A 1 -24.76 -24.29 -13.39
N LYS A 2 -24.86 -23.67 -14.57
CA LYS A 2 -24.37 -22.29 -14.82
C LYS A 2 -24.98 -21.22 -13.90
N HIS A 3 -26.29 -21.23 -13.69
CA HIS A 3 -26.99 -20.25 -12.84
C HIS A 3 -26.44 -20.18 -11.41
N TYR A 4 -26.24 -21.32 -10.75
CA TYR A 4 -25.66 -21.41 -9.41
C TYR A 4 -24.19 -21.01 -9.35
N ALA A 5 -23.43 -21.21 -10.43
CA ALA A 5 -22.02 -20.84 -10.49
C ALA A 5 -21.83 -19.31 -10.65
N ASP A 6 -22.66 -18.67 -11.48
CA ASP A 6 -22.54 -17.25 -11.77
C ASP A 6 -23.12 -16.36 -10.64
N THR A 7 -23.98 -16.88 -9.76
CA THR A 7 -24.59 -16.11 -8.65
C THR A 7 -23.56 -15.45 -7.72
N LYS A 8 -22.37 -16.03 -7.56
CA LYS A 8 -21.31 -15.51 -6.68
C LYS A 8 -20.25 -14.68 -7.42
N ARG A 9 -20.28 -14.63 -8.76
CA ARG A 9 -19.35 -13.81 -9.54
C ARG A 9 -19.80 -12.35 -9.45
N ARG A 10 -18.86 -11.48 -9.13
CA ARG A 10 -19.07 -10.03 -9.17
C ARG A 10 -18.21 -9.48 -10.29
N ASP A 11 -18.84 -8.79 -11.23
CA ASP A 11 -18.11 -8.02 -12.22
C ASP A 11 -17.51 -6.80 -11.53
N MET A 12 -16.17 -6.78 -11.47
CA MET A 12 -15.42 -5.67 -10.89
C MET A 12 -14.83 -4.85 -12.02
N SER A 13 -15.47 -3.72 -12.29
CA SER A 13 -14.97 -2.67 -13.17
C SER A 13 -14.48 -1.48 -12.35
N TYR A 14 -13.44 -0.84 -12.88
CA TYR A 14 -12.86 0.38 -12.31
C TYR A 14 -12.66 1.39 -13.44
N ASP A 15 -12.71 2.67 -13.10
CA ASP A 15 -12.49 3.75 -14.05
C ASP A 15 -11.11 4.38 -13.85
N VAL A 16 -10.62 5.04 -14.91
CA VAL A 16 -9.37 5.80 -14.83
C VAL A 16 -9.56 6.93 -13.82
N GLY A 17 -8.63 7.05 -12.87
CA GLY A 17 -8.69 8.01 -11.78
C GLY A 17 -9.28 7.47 -10.48
N ASP A 18 -9.89 6.28 -10.48
CA ASP A 18 -10.29 5.62 -9.23
C ASP A 18 -9.07 5.31 -8.36
N LEU A 19 -9.24 5.45 -7.05
CA LEU A 19 -8.29 4.97 -6.06
C LEU A 19 -8.59 3.51 -5.73
N VAL A 20 -7.57 2.66 -5.78
CA VAL A 20 -7.71 1.23 -5.51
C VAL A 20 -6.57 0.70 -4.65
N TYR A 21 -6.89 -0.27 -3.80
CA TYR A 21 -5.91 -1.06 -3.10
C TYR A 21 -5.51 -2.31 -3.87
N VAL A 22 -4.22 -2.62 -3.82
CA VAL A 22 -3.65 -3.80 -4.48
C VAL A 22 -3.37 -4.89 -3.47
N ARG A 23 -3.83 -6.10 -3.78
CA ARG A 23 -3.45 -7.30 -3.04
C ARG A 23 -2.11 -7.81 -3.51
N LEU A 24 -1.12 -7.74 -2.64
CA LEU A 24 0.23 -8.27 -2.89
C LEU A 24 0.41 -9.64 -2.24
N ARG A 25 1.36 -10.42 -2.75
CA ARG A 25 1.76 -11.66 -2.08
C ARG A 25 2.68 -11.32 -0.90
N PRO A 26 2.35 -11.75 0.33
CA PRO A 26 3.26 -11.58 1.45
C PRO A 26 4.62 -12.24 1.12
N TYR A 27 5.70 -11.68 1.66
CA TYR A 27 7.10 -12.13 1.49
C TYR A 27 7.77 -11.85 0.14
N ARG A 28 7.04 -11.70 -0.98
CA ARG A 28 7.69 -11.45 -2.30
C ARG A 28 7.77 -9.99 -2.70
N GLN A 29 6.90 -9.14 -2.16
CA GLN A 29 6.67 -7.79 -2.64
C GLN A 29 6.88 -6.78 -1.50
N GLN A 30 8.12 -6.71 -1.01
CA GLN A 30 8.52 -5.81 0.08
C GLN A 30 8.78 -4.37 -0.41
N SER A 31 9.01 -4.16 -1.72
CA SER A 31 9.33 -2.85 -2.28
C SER A 31 8.19 -1.83 -2.25
N LEU A 32 6.98 -2.23 -1.86
CA LEU A 32 5.82 -1.33 -1.75
C LEU A 32 5.47 -1.01 -0.29
N SER A 33 6.14 -1.62 0.68
CA SER A 33 5.89 -1.32 2.09
C SER A 33 7.11 -1.64 2.95
N ASP A 34 7.53 -0.66 3.75
CA ASP A 34 8.63 -0.77 4.71
C ASP A 34 8.25 -1.54 5.99
N SER A 35 7.30 -2.47 5.90
CA SER A 35 6.83 -3.22 7.07
C SER A 35 7.86 -4.28 7.48
N THR A 36 8.51 -4.05 8.61
CA THR A 36 9.49 -4.96 9.22
C THR A 36 8.88 -6.32 9.62
N TYR A 37 7.58 -6.36 9.93
CA TYR A 37 6.88 -7.58 10.33
C TYR A 37 5.94 -8.11 9.24
N HIS A 38 6.24 -9.31 8.71
CA HIS A 38 5.42 -9.90 7.65
C HIS A 38 4.08 -10.47 8.12
N LYS A 39 3.99 -11.03 9.34
CA LYS A 39 2.77 -11.65 9.87
C LYS A 39 1.65 -10.63 10.16
N LEU A 40 2.02 -9.39 10.50
CA LEU A 40 1.10 -8.29 10.78
C LEU A 40 0.99 -7.31 9.59
N SER A 41 1.58 -7.66 8.45
CA SER A 41 1.54 -6.81 7.26
C SER A 41 0.13 -6.70 6.70
N LYS A 42 -0.17 -5.54 6.10
CA LYS A 42 -1.45 -5.31 5.44
C LYS A 42 -1.59 -6.30 4.26
N ARG A 43 -2.79 -6.84 4.05
CA ARG A 43 -3.06 -7.70 2.87
C ARG A 43 -3.24 -6.89 1.58
N PHE A 44 -3.73 -5.66 1.73
CA PHE A 44 -4.00 -4.71 0.65
C PHE A 44 -3.18 -3.45 0.91
N TYR A 45 -2.47 -2.99 -0.12
CA TYR A 45 -1.50 -1.89 -0.03
C TYR A 45 -1.97 -0.71 -0.86
N GLY A 46 -1.81 0.48 -0.27
CA GLY A 46 -1.99 1.81 -0.85
C GLY A 46 -3.34 2.05 -1.50
N PRO A 47 -3.93 3.23 -1.44
CA PRO A 47 -4.76 3.66 -2.55
C PRO A 47 -3.83 4.14 -3.66
N TYR A 48 -3.70 3.35 -4.70
CA TYR A 48 -3.03 3.75 -5.93
C TYR A 48 -4.07 4.22 -6.93
N LYS A 49 -3.73 5.24 -7.70
CA LYS A 49 -4.61 5.75 -8.75
C LYS A 49 -4.51 4.86 -9.98
N ILE A 50 -5.65 4.55 -10.60
CA ILE A 50 -5.65 3.90 -11.92
C ILE A 50 -5.28 4.93 -12.98
N LEU A 51 -4.18 4.68 -13.69
CA LEU A 51 -3.70 5.53 -14.78
C LEU A 51 -4.36 5.18 -16.11
N ALA A 52 -4.51 3.89 -16.38
CA ALA A 52 -5.06 3.42 -17.65
C ALA A 52 -5.72 2.05 -17.48
N ARG A 53 -6.72 1.79 -18.33
CA ARG A 53 -7.30 0.46 -18.51
C ARG A 53 -6.67 -0.20 -19.73
N ILE A 54 -5.83 -1.20 -19.51
CA ILE A 54 -5.08 -1.89 -20.59
C ILE A 54 -5.96 -2.92 -21.30
N GLY A 55 -6.96 -3.46 -20.61
CA GLY A 55 -7.93 -4.38 -21.21
C GLY A 55 -9.20 -4.50 -20.39
N THR A 56 -10.02 -5.48 -20.71
CA THR A 56 -11.27 -5.72 -19.98
C THR A 56 -11.03 -5.98 -18.49
N VAL A 57 -9.92 -6.64 -18.16
CA VAL A 57 -9.60 -7.13 -16.82
C VAL A 57 -8.29 -6.58 -16.23
N ALA A 58 -7.47 -5.89 -17.02
CA ALA A 58 -6.14 -5.42 -16.61
C ALA A 58 -6.09 -3.89 -16.51
N TYR A 59 -5.57 -3.39 -15.38
CA TYR A 59 -5.47 -1.97 -15.07
C TYR A 59 -4.03 -1.60 -14.69
N GLN A 60 -3.57 -0.46 -15.20
CA GLN A 60 -2.29 0.13 -14.84
C GLN A 60 -2.46 1.09 -13.67
N LEU A 61 -1.62 0.93 -12.66
CA LEU A 61 -1.64 1.73 -11.44
C LEU A 61 -0.45 2.68 -11.37
N ASP A 62 -0.66 3.79 -10.68
CA ASP A 62 0.36 4.74 -10.31
C ASP A 62 1.13 4.22 -9.09
N LEU A 63 2.10 3.33 -9.34
CA LEU A 63 3.00 2.82 -8.30
C LEU A 63 4.24 3.71 -8.16
N PRO A 64 4.85 3.79 -6.97
CA PRO A 64 6.13 4.46 -6.77
C PRO A 64 7.20 3.94 -7.73
N ALA A 65 8.05 4.82 -8.27
CA ALA A 65 9.11 4.45 -9.21
C ALA A 65 10.12 3.44 -8.64
N GLU A 66 10.29 3.42 -7.32
CA GLU A 66 11.16 2.49 -6.60
C GLU A 66 10.58 1.06 -6.53
N SER A 67 9.31 0.89 -6.90
CA SER A 67 8.65 -0.40 -6.85
C SER A 67 9.22 -1.35 -7.92
N LYS A 68 9.76 -2.48 -7.47
CA LYS A 68 10.30 -3.55 -8.36
C LYS A 68 9.19 -4.44 -8.94
N ILE A 69 7.96 -3.94 -9.02
CA ILE A 69 6.76 -4.72 -9.38
C ILE A 69 6.13 -4.09 -10.61
N HIS A 70 5.67 -4.93 -11.54
CA HIS A 70 4.95 -4.43 -12.71
C HIS A 70 3.68 -3.66 -12.31
N PRO A 71 3.42 -2.46 -12.86
CA PRO A 71 2.31 -1.61 -12.45
C PRO A 71 0.94 -2.09 -12.96
N VAL A 72 0.89 -3.20 -13.69
CA VAL A 72 -0.32 -3.73 -14.32
C VAL A 72 -0.87 -4.89 -13.51
N PHE A 73 -2.11 -4.77 -13.07
CA PHE A 73 -2.78 -5.76 -12.23
C PHE A 73 -4.12 -6.18 -12.81
N HIS A 74 -4.46 -7.44 -12.56
CA HIS A 74 -5.77 -8.00 -12.86
C HIS A 74 -6.83 -7.48 -11.86
N CYS A 75 -8.05 -7.25 -12.31
CA CYS A 75 -9.14 -6.66 -11.50
C CYS A 75 -9.40 -7.40 -10.19
N SER A 76 -9.20 -8.72 -10.17
CA SER A 76 -9.37 -9.57 -8.98
C SER A 76 -8.40 -9.29 -7.83
N LEU A 77 -7.28 -8.62 -8.13
CA LEU A 77 -6.29 -8.21 -7.14
C LEU A 77 -6.55 -6.80 -6.61
N LEU A 78 -7.53 -6.09 -7.19
CA LEU A 78 -7.86 -4.72 -6.83
C LEU A 78 -9.04 -4.70 -5.87
N LYS A 79 -9.08 -3.67 -5.03
CA LYS A 79 -10.20 -3.36 -4.16
C LYS A 79 -10.45 -1.86 -4.20
N ARG A 80 -11.67 -1.42 -4.49
CA ARG A 80 -11.99 0.01 -4.57
C ARG A 80 -11.73 0.70 -3.23
N HIS A 81 -11.10 1.86 -3.27
CA HIS A 81 -11.01 2.76 -2.12
C HIS A 81 -12.35 3.48 -1.93
N HIS A 82 -12.80 3.59 -0.69
CA HIS A 82 -14.00 4.35 -0.34
C HIS A 82 -13.60 5.42 0.67
N GLY A 83 -13.96 6.68 0.39
CA GLY A 83 -13.59 7.83 1.22
C GLY A 83 -12.54 8.74 0.58
N PRO A 84 -12.19 9.84 1.24
CA PRO A 84 -11.19 10.80 0.75
C PRO A 84 -9.83 10.15 0.59
N ALA A 85 -9.01 10.64 -0.33
CA ALA A 85 -7.63 10.17 -0.47
C ALA A 85 -6.92 10.26 0.89
N PRO A 86 -6.11 9.27 1.28
CA PRO A 86 -5.44 9.33 2.57
C PRO A 86 -4.52 10.54 2.60
N ASP A 87 -4.65 11.32 3.65
CA ASP A 87 -3.68 12.35 3.96
C ASP A 87 -2.31 11.67 4.08
N THR A 88 -1.36 12.10 3.25
CA THR A 88 0.06 11.79 3.45
C THR A 88 0.52 12.59 4.65
N ASN A 89 0.03 12.23 5.84
CA ASN A 89 0.63 12.69 7.07
C ASN A 89 2.01 12.03 7.10
N PRO A 90 3.11 12.79 6.88
CA PRO A 90 4.42 12.19 7.00
C PRO A 90 4.51 11.66 8.43
N ILE A 91 4.80 10.37 8.56
CA ILE A 91 5.33 9.85 9.82
C ILE A 91 6.50 10.79 10.16
N PRO A 92 6.58 11.34 11.39
CA PRO A 92 7.67 12.23 11.74
C PRO A 92 8.99 11.62 11.27
N LEU A 93 9.79 12.37 10.49
CA LEU A 93 11.05 11.90 9.87
C LEU A 93 11.98 11.22 10.90
N GLU A 94 11.81 11.56 12.17
CA GLU A 94 12.58 11.06 13.30
C GLU A 94 11.87 9.88 14.00
N ALA A 95 11.50 8.84 13.26
CA ALA A 95 11.02 7.58 13.84
C ALA A 95 11.99 6.44 13.51
N PHE A 96 12.61 5.84 14.53
CA PHE A 96 13.43 4.64 14.38
C PHE A 96 12.54 3.43 14.70
N ASN A 97 12.49 2.43 13.82
CA ASN A 97 11.66 1.22 13.97
C ASN A 97 10.16 1.50 14.24
N HIS A 98 9.57 2.50 13.56
CA HIS A 98 8.17 2.91 13.76
C HIS A 98 7.84 3.40 15.18
N GLN A 99 8.85 3.74 15.98
CA GLN A 99 8.71 4.41 17.27
C GLN A 99 9.25 5.84 17.15
N PRO A 100 8.64 6.82 17.82
CA PRO A 100 9.20 8.16 17.87
C PRO A 100 10.59 8.10 18.49
N ILE A 101 11.59 8.74 17.87
CA ILE A 101 12.92 8.87 18.47
C ILE A 101 12.76 9.76 19.70
N ILE A 102 12.82 9.17 20.88
CA ILE A 102 12.77 9.89 22.14
C ILE A 102 14.13 10.59 22.31
N ARG A 103 14.15 11.92 22.11
CA ARG A 103 15.31 12.76 22.44
C ARG A 103 15.03 13.56 23.71
N PRO A 104 16.00 13.72 24.62
CA PRO A 104 15.82 14.57 25.79
C PRO A 104 15.63 16.02 25.37
N LEU A 105 14.75 16.76 26.05
CA LEU A 105 14.48 18.17 25.77
C LEU A 105 15.71 19.06 26.06
N ALA A 106 16.50 18.68 27.08
CA ALA A 106 17.77 19.30 27.40
C ALA A 106 18.69 18.27 28.09
N ILE A 107 19.99 18.35 27.81
CA ILE A 107 21.02 17.61 28.54
C ILE A 107 21.57 18.57 29.60
N LEU A 108 21.22 18.36 30.87
CA LEU A 108 21.58 19.30 31.96
C LEU A 108 23.03 19.14 32.44
N ALA A 109 23.63 17.96 32.24
CA ALA A 109 25.01 17.70 32.61
C ALA A 109 25.58 16.58 31.75
N THR A 110 26.85 16.70 31.36
CA THR A 110 27.65 15.63 30.79
C THR A 110 28.84 15.38 31.70
N ARG A 111 29.10 14.11 32.01
CA ARG A 111 30.31 13.70 32.72
C ARG A 111 31.27 13.17 31.67
N LEU A 112 32.33 13.91 31.39
CA LEU A 112 33.46 13.43 30.59
C LEU A 112 34.43 12.77 31.57
N ASP A 113 34.42 11.44 31.61
CA ASP A 113 35.49 10.68 32.25
C ASP A 113 36.67 10.64 31.26
N ASN A 114 37.72 11.41 31.57
CA ASN A 114 39.05 11.31 30.92
C ASN A 114 39.91 10.27 31.63
#